data_AF-A0A3D3MEU6-F1
#
_entry.id   AF-A0A3D3MEU6-F1
#
_cell.length_a   1.000
_cell.length_b   1.000
_cell.length_c   1.000
_cell.angle_alpha   90.00
_cell.angle_beta   90.00
_cell.angle_gamma   90.00
#
_symmetry.space_group_name_H-M   'P 1'
#
loop_
_entity.id
_entity.type
_entity.pdbx_description
1 polymer ?
#
loop_
_entity_poly.entity_id
_entity_poly.type
_entity_poly.pdbx_seq_one_letter_code
_entity_poly.pdbx_strand_id
1 'polypeptide(L)'
;MMMTKLQQAKDLIDNEKYESGIIVLNDLHDLSLKDERFKLLLLAYALYNTEKYNQAIDIADELLQKNSNNEYASQIKYFSYCGLEDYDNALNEVIRFLSHNAANLYKVTLEELALDIKNGNISEESTVNKLKELALKNNVTM
;
A
#
# COMPACT_ATOMS: atom_id res chain seq x y z
N MET A 1 19.62 -21.30 -16.52
CA MET A 1 19.60 -20.01 -15.78
C MET A 1 19.05 -20.30 -14.40
N MET A 2 19.83 -20.10 -13.34
CA MET A 2 19.39 -20.42 -11.97
C MET A 2 18.43 -19.33 -11.50
N MET A 3 17.21 -19.70 -11.15
CA MET A 3 16.22 -18.77 -10.61
C MET A 3 16.63 -18.39 -9.19
N THR A 4 16.73 -17.10 -8.89
CA THR A 4 16.97 -16.67 -7.50
C THR A 4 15.76 -17.05 -6.66
N LYS A 5 15.95 -17.37 -5.37
CA LYS A 5 14.82 -17.63 -4.45
C LYS A 5 13.82 -16.46 -4.41
N LEU A 6 14.27 -15.22 -4.64
CA LEU A 6 13.40 -14.05 -4.75
C LEU A 6 12.49 -14.11 -5.99
N GLN A 7 13.02 -14.55 -7.14
CA GLN A 7 12.20 -14.79 -8.33
C GLN A 7 11.22 -15.95 -8.11
N GLN A 8 11.66 -17.02 -7.42
CA GLN A 8 10.76 -18.12 -7.04
C GLN A 8 9.60 -17.64 -6.16
N ALA A 9 9.87 -16.81 -5.15
CA ALA A 9 8.82 -16.23 -4.33
C ALA A 9 7.85 -15.37 -5.14
N LYS A 10 8.38 -14.54 -6.04
CA LYS A 10 7.57 -13.72 -6.94
C LYS A 10 6.64 -14.60 -7.79
N ASP A 11 7.17 -15.64 -8.42
CA ASP A 11 6.38 -16.54 -9.26
C ASP A 11 5.29 -17.26 -8.46
N LEU A 12 5.57 -17.65 -7.20
CA LEU A 12 4.55 -18.21 -6.32
C LEU A 12 3.42 -17.20 -6.06
N ILE A 13 3.77 -15.95 -5.74
CA ILE A 13 2.80 -14.87 -5.48
C ILE A 13 1.99 -14.52 -6.74
N ASP A 14 2.64 -14.44 -7.91
CA ASP A 14 1.96 -14.20 -9.19
C ASP A 14 0.97 -15.33 -9.55
N ASN A 15 1.18 -16.54 -9.02
CA ASN A 15 0.28 -17.69 -9.15
C ASN A 15 -0.66 -17.85 -7.93
N GLU A 16 -0.86 -16.79 -7.15
CA GLU A 16 -1.75 -16.74 -5.96
C GLU A 16 -1.38 -17.74 -4.85
N LYS A 17 -0.19 -18.33 -4.89
CA LYS A 17 0.34 -19.21 -3.83
C LYS A 17 0.97 -18.39 -2.71
N TYR A 18 0.19 -17.47 -2.14
CA TYR A 18 0.68 -16.45 -1.21
C TYR A 18 1.43 -17.02 0.00
N GLU A 19 0.85 -18.01 0.69
CA GLU A 19 1.51 -18.64 1.86
C GLU A 19 2.86 -19.27 1.50
N SER A 20 2.96 -19.90 0.33
CA SER A 20 4.22 -20.49 -0.14
C SER A 20 5.23 -19.39 -0.47
N GLY A 21 4.78 -18.30 -1.09
CA GLY A 21 5.63 -17.14 -1.37
C GLY A 21 6.15 -16.49 -0.08
N ILE A 22 5.29 -16.31 0.93
CA ILE A 22 5.65 -15.76 2.24
C ILE A 22 6.76 -16.59 2.91
N ILE A 23 6.63 -17.92 2.91
CA ILE A 23 7.64 -18.82 3.47
C ILE A 23 8.99 -18.59 2.77
N VAL A 24 9.01 -18.60 1.44
CA VAL A 24 10.25 -18.39 0.67
C VAL A 24 10.86 -17.02 0.93
N LEU A 25 10.03 -15.95 1.03
CA LEU A 25 10.51 -14.60 1.32
C LEU A 25 11.12 -14.49 2.72
N ASN A 26 10.49 -15.10 3.73
CA ASN A 26 10.98 -15.03 5.11
C ASN A 26 12.36 -15.67 5.29
N ASP A 27 12.67 -16.72 4.51
CA ASP A 27 13.96 -17.40 4.49
C ASP A 27 15.09 -16.61 3.77
N LEU A 28 14.77 -15.46 3.13
CA LEU A 28 15.76 -14.63 2.46
C LEU A 28 16.42 -13.65 3.42
N HIS A 29 17.76 -13.66 3.44
CA HIS A 29 18.59 -12.73 4.21
C HIS A 29 19.74 -12.19 3.34
N ASP A 30 20.49 -11.23 3.85
CA ASP A 30 21.70 -10.65 3.22
C ASP A 30 21.48 -10.17 1.78
N LEU A 31 20.31 -9.58 1.52
CA LEU A 31 19.93 -9.05 0.22
C LEU A 31 20.56 -7.68 -0.04
N SER A 32 20.75 -7.34 -1.32
CA SER A 32 21.02 -5.96 -1.69
C SER A 32 19.85 -5.05 -1.28
N LEU A 33 20.08 -3.76 -1.04
CA LEU A 33 19.00 -2.81 -0.70
C LEU A 33 17.88 -2.79 -1.75
N LYS A 34 18.20 -3.04 -3.03
CA LYS A 34 17.19 -3.14 -4.09
C LYS A 34 16.32 -4.38 -3.90
N ASP A 35 16.95 -5.54 -3.68
CA ASP A 35 16.26 -6.82 -3.53
C ASP A 35 15.50 -6.91 -2.21
N GLU A 36 16.02 -6.32 -1.15
CA GLU A 36 15.35 -6.20 0.16
C GLU A 36 14.05 -5.40 0.04
N ARG A 37 14.10 -4.23 -0.61
CA ARG A 37 12.88 -3.43 -0.86
C ARG A 37 11.87 -4.17 -1.71
N PHE A 38 12.33 -4.93 -2.71
CA PHE A 38 11.44 -5.75 -3.54
C PHE A 38 10.84 -6.92 -2.75
N LYS A 39 11.62 -7.60 -1.90
CA LYS A 39 11.14 -8.61 -0.96
C LYS A 39 10.04 -8.05 -0.06
N LEU A 40 10.26 -6.90 0.57
CA LEU A 40 9.29 -6.27 1.47
C LEU A 40 7.98 -5.96 0.74
N LEU A 41 8.05 -5.46 -0.50
CA LEU A 41 6.86 -5.17 -1.30
C LEU A 41 6.05 -6.45 -1.57
N LEU A 42 6.71 -7.51 -2.01
CA LEU A 42 6.07 -8.81 -2.25
C LEU A 42 5.48 -9.40 -0.97
N LEU A 43 6.19 -9.27 0.15
CA LEU A 43 5.74 -9.78 1.44
C LEU A 43 4.50 -9.03 1.95
N ALA A 44 4.51 -7.69 1.93
CA ALA A 44 3.35 -6.89 2.30
C ALA A 44 2.13 -7.22 1.42
N TYR A 45 2.33 -7.36 0.11
CA TYR A 45 1.27 -7.73 -0.82
C TYR A 45 0.70 -9.12 -0.54
N ALA A 46 1.54 -10.12 -0.32
CA ALA A 46 1.08 -11.48 -0.01
C ALA A 46 0.40 -11.58 1.36
N LEU A 47 0.86 -10.82 2.36
CA LEU A 47 0.22 -10.73 3.67
C LEU A 47 -1.17 -10.09 3.57
N TYR A 48 -1.31 -9.02 2.79
CA TYR A 48 -2.60 -8.38 2.51
C TYR A 48 -3.58 -9.37 1.84
N ASN A 49 -3.13 -10.10 0.81
CA ASN A 49 -3.95 -11.10 0.11
C ASN A 49 -4.27 -12.35 0.96
N THR A 50 -3.62 -12.52 2.11
CA THR A 50 -3.93 -13.56 3.10
C THR A 50 -4.63 -12.99 4.33
N GLU A 51 -5.17 -11.77 4.24
CA GLU A 51 -5.92 -11.06 5.28
C GLU A 51 -5.13 -10.84 6.58
N LYS A 52 -3.79 -10.93 6.53
CA LYS A 52 -2.89 -10.63 7.64
C LYS A 52 -2.59 -9.14 7.68
N TYR A 53 -3.64 -8.32 7.77
CA TYR A 53 -3.58 -6.88 7.56
C TYR A 53 -2.59 -6.15 8.48
N ASN A 54 -2.56 -6.45 9.77
CA ASN A 54 -1.59 -5.85 10.69
C ASN A 54 -0.13 -6.12 10.26
N GLN A 55 0.19 -7.35 9.86
CA GLN A 55 1.53 -7.68 9.37
C GLN A 55 1.82 -7.01 8.02
N ALA A 56 0.83 -6.91 7.13
CA ALA A 56 0.97 -6.20 5.86
C ALA A 56 1.28 -4.71 6.08
N ILE A 57 0.64 -4.08 7.08
CA ILE A 57 0.89 -2.70 7.48
C ILE A 57 2.32 -2.53 7.99
N ASP A 58 2.77 -3.39 8.92
CA ASP A 58 4.12 -3.31 9.49
C ASP A 58 5.21 -3.44 8.41
N ILE A 59 5.08 -4.41 7.50
CA ILE A 59 6.04 -4.63 6.41
C ILE A 59 6.01 -3.49 5.39
N ALA A 60 4.82 -2.97 5.07
CA ALA A 60 4.70 -1.83 4.17
C ALA A 60 5.29 -0.55 4.80
N ASP A 61 5.16 -0.36 6.11
CA ASP A 61 5.81 0.74 6.83
C ASP A 61 7.33 0.61 6.83
N GLU A 62 7.87 -0.60 7.03
CA GLU A 62 9.30 -0.85 6.89
C GLU A 62 9.80 -0.47 5.48
N LEU A 63 9.05 -0.86 4.44
CA LEU A 63 9.38 -0.49 3.07
C LEU A 63 9.32 1.03 2.85
N LEU A 64 8.34 1.73 3.41
CA LEU A 64 8.20 3.18 3.29
C LEU A 64 9.31 3.94 4.03
N GLN A 65 9.86 3.40 5.11
CA GLN A 65 11.07 3.95 5.75
C GLN A 65 12.29 3.87 4.83
N LYS A 66 12.39 2.83 4.01
CA LYS A 66 13.50 2.61 3.04
C LYS A 66 13.24 3.25 1.67
N ASN A 67 11.98 3.54 1.34
CA ASN A 67 11.54 4.13 0.07
C ASN A 67 10.23 4.90 0.23
N SER A 68 10.31 6.13 0.71
CA SER A 68 9.16 6.94 1.13
C SER A 68 8.18 7.33 0.01
N ASN A 69 8.58 7.17 -1.25
CA ASN A 69 7.74 7.43 -2.42
C ASN A 69 7.12 6.15 -3.03
N ASN A 70 7.24 5.00 -2.34
CA ASN A 70 6.66 3.75 -2.82
C ASN A 70 5.13 3.75 -2.65
N GLU A 71 4.44 4.14 -3.71
CA GLU A 71 2.98 4.26 -3.70
C GLU A 71 2.27 2.91 -3.51
N TYR A 72 2.81 1.81 -4.05
CA TYR A 72 2.24 0.47 -3.81
C TYR A 72 2.28 0.09 -2.34
N ALA A 73 3.37 0.37 -1.63
CA ALA A 73 3.49 0.09 -0.21
C ALA A 73 2.45 0.88 0.60
N SER A 74 2.29 2.17 0.29
CA SER A 74 1.28 3.00 0.92
C SER A 74 -0.14 2.50 0.63
N GLN A 75 -0.44 2.09 -0.62
CA GLN A 75 -1.75 1.53 -0.94
C GLN A 75 -2.03 0.21 -0.22
N ILE A 76 -1.03 -0.65 -0.05
CA ILE A 76 -1.19 -1.88 0.74
C ILE A 76 -1.56 -1.52 2.18
N LYS A 77 -0.96 -0.48 2.78
CA LYS A 77 -1.38 0.01 4.10
C LYS A 77 -2.82 0.52 4.09
N TYR A 78 -3.17 1.39 3.14
CA TYR A 78 -4.52 1.92 2.99
C TYR A 78 -5.57 0.79 2.91
N PHE A 79 -5.38 -0.17 2.01
CA PHE A 79 -6.32 -1.29 1.86
C PHE A 79 -6.30 -2.24 3.04
N SER A 80 -5.17 -2.41 3.72
CA SER A 80 -5.10 -3.21 4.94
C SER A 80 -5.87 -2.55 6.10
N TYR A 81 -5.79 -1.22 6.25
CA TYR A 81 -6.64 -0.48 7.19
C TYR A 81 -8.12 -0.61 6.82
N CYS A 82 -8.48 -0.49 5.54
CA CYS A 82 -9.85 -0.74 5.09
C CYS A 82 -10.32 -2.18 5.41
N GLY A 83 -9.45 -3.19 5.23
CA GLY A 83 -9.74 -4.59 5.58
C GLY A 83 -9.90 -4.82 7.09
N LEU A 84 -9.33 -3.95 7.92
CA LEU A 84 -9.55 -3.89 9.37
C LEU A 84 -10.74 -3.02 9.77
N GLU A 85 -11.46 -2.44 8.81
CA GLU A 85 -12.52 -1.44 9.02
C GLU A 85 -12.03 -0.18 9.77
N ASP A 86 -10.72 0.09 9.74
CA ASP A 86 -10.08 1.27 10.34
C ASP A 86 -9.96 2.41 9.32
N TYR A 87 -11.10 2.98 8.97
CA TYR A 87 -11.18 4.00 7.91
C TYR A 87 -10.45 5.29 8.27
N ASP A 88 -10.35 5.64 9.55
CA ASP A 88 -9.62 6.82 9.99
C ASP A 88 -8.13 6.69 9.65
N ASN A 89 -7.51 5.55 9.97
CA ASN A 89 -6.12 5.31 9.61
C ASN A 89 -5.91 5.09 8.10
N ALA A 90 -6.91 4.54 7.40
CA ALA A 90 -6.87 4.46 5.95
C ALA A 90 -6.79 5.87 5.31
N LEU A 91 -7.69 6.78 5.68
CA LEU A 91 -7.69 8.16 5.18
C LEU A 91 -6.43 8.92 5.57
N ASN A 92 -5.96 8.75 6.82
CA ASN A 92 -4.71 9.34 7.27
C ASN A 92 -3.50 8.87 6.45
N GLU A 93 -3.46 7.60 6.04
CA GLU A 93 -2.38 7.08 5.21
C GLU A 93 -2.36 7.72 3.81
N VAL A 94 -3.53 7.86 3.17
CA VAL A 94 -3.65 8.57 1.88
C VAL A 94 -3.17 10.02 2.02
N ILE A 95 -3.65 10.74 3.04
CA ILE A 95 -3.27 12.12 3.31
C ILE A 95 -1.77 12.25 3.55
N ARG A 96 -1.21 11.39 4.41
CA ARG A 96 0.21 11.38 4.78
C ARG A 96 1.10 11.16 3.55
N PHE A 97 0.76 10.19 2.70
CA PHE A 97 1.53 9.89 1.50
C PHE A 97 1.48 11.03 0.48
N LEU A 98 0.28 11.51 0.13
CA LEU A 98 0.07 12.53 -0.90
C LEU A 98 0.47 13.95 -0.49
N SER A 99 0.61 14.19 0.81
CA SER A 99 1.21 15.44 1.30
C SER A 99 2.66 15.59 0.80
N HIS A 100 3.39 14.48 0.63
CA HIS A 100 4.81 14.48 0.28
C HIS A 100 5.10 13.92 -1.12
N ASN A 101 4.17 13.17 -1.72
CA ASN A 101 4.34 12.51 -3.00
C ASN A 101 3.24 12.91 -3.99
N ALA A 102 3.50 12.72 -5.29
CA ALA A 102 2.47 12.80 -6.31
C ALA A 102 1.66 11.51 -6.35
N ALA A 103 0.37 11.61 -6.65
CA ALA A 103 -0.49 10.45 -6.90
C ALA A 103 -0.25 9.92 -8.31
N ASN A 104 -0.01 8.61 -8.43
CA ASN A 104 -0.18 7.86 -9.67
C ASN A 104 -1.31 6.86 -9.49
N LEU A 105 -1.12 5.87 -8.62
CA LEU A 105 -2.13 4.86 -8.30
C LEU A 105 -3.26 5.45 -7.44
N TYR A 106 -2.93 6.36 -6.53
CA TYR A 106 -3.91 7.02 -5.67
C TYR A 106 -4.85 7.96 -6.40
N LYS A 107 -4.66 8.22 -7.71
CA LYS A 107 -5.63 9.01 -8.48
C LYS A 107 -7.01 8.35 -8.49
N VAL A 108 -7.06 7.03 -8.72
CA VAL A 108 -8.31 6.26 -8.69
C VAL A 108 -8.92 6.29 -7.29
N THR A 109 -8.09 6.09 -6.26
CA THR A 109 -8.55 6.18 -4.87
C THR A 109 -9.12 7.57 -4.54
N LEU A 110 -8.49 8.65 -5.01
CA LEU A 110 -9.02 10.00 -4.81
C LEU A 110 -10.36 10.21 -5.53
N GLU A 111 -10.56 9.64 -6.72
CA GLU A 111 -11.85 9.67 -7.42
C GLU A 111 -12.95 8.93 -6.64
N GLU A 112 -12.62 7.77 -6.04
CA GLU A 112 -13.54 7.02 -5.17
C GLU A 112 -13.88 7.81 -3.90
N LEU A 113 -12.87 8.38 -3.23
CA LEU A 113 -13.05 9.21 -2.04
C LEU A 113 -13.88 10.47 -2.35
N ALA A 114 -13.80 11.01 -3.57
CA ALA A 114 -14.67 12.10 -4.03
C ALA A 114 -16.15 11.70 -3.99
N LEU A 115 -16.46 10.50 -4.49
CA LEU A 115 -17.80 9.94 -4.47
C LEU A 115 -18.28 9.72 -3.03
N ASP A 116 -17.41 9.21 -2.14
CA ASP A 116 -17.72 9.03 -0.73
C ASP A 116 -18.01 10.34 -0.01
N ILE A 117 -17.27 11.41 -0.31
CA ILE A 117 -17.57 12.77 0.19
C ILE A 117 -18.94 13.22 -0.31
N LYS A 118 -19.22 13.05 -1.61
CA LYS A 118 -20.50 13.45 -2.21
C LYS A 118 -21.69 12.68 -1.62
N ASN A 119 -21.49 11.41 -1.31
CA ASN A 119 -22.51 10.55 -0.70
C ASN A 119 -22.69 10.80 0.81
N GLY A 120 -21.80 11.59 1.43
CA GLY A 120 -21.82 11.87 2.86
C GLY A 120 -21.17 10.78 3.72
N ASN A 121 -20.51 9.80 3.11
CA ASN A 121 -19.74 8.76 3.81
C ASN A 121 -18.50 9.35 4.50
N ILE A 122 -17.94 10.42 3.93
CA ILE A 122 -16.86 11.21 4.53
C ILE A 122 -17.38 12.64 4.69
N SER A 123 -17.58 13.06 5.94
CA SER A 123 -18.22 14.35 6.25
C SER A 123 -17.44 15.22 7.24
N GLU A 124 -16.37 14.69 7.84
CA GLU A 124 -15.52 15.45 8.75
C GLU A 124 -14.79 16.56 7.98
N GLU A 125 -15.04 17.81 8.36
CA GLU A 125 -14.68 18.99 7.57
C GLU A 125 -13.18 19.08 7.28
N SER A 126 -12.32 18.78 8.25
CA SER A 126 -10.88 18.90 8.06
C SER A 126 -10.35 17.85 7.08
N THR A 127 -10.85 16.61 7.16
CA THR A 127 -10.56 15.51 6.23
C THR A 127 -11.05 15.82 4.83
N VAL A 128 -12.31 16.25 4.69
CA VAL A 128 -12.89 16.63 3.39
C VAL A 128 -12.06 17.73 2.72
N ASN A 129 -11.71 18.78 3.47
CA ASN A 129 -10.91 19.88 2.94
C ASN A 129 -9.51 19.41 2.52
N LYS A 130 -8.87 18.54 3.30
CA LYS A 130 -7.55 18.02 2.97
C LYS A 130 -7.58 17.12 1.74
N LEU A 131 -8.56 16.23 1.62
CA LEU A 131 -8.71 15.38 0.45
C LEU A 131 -8.97 16.20 -0.82
N LYS A 132 -9.79 17.26 -0.75
CA LYS A 132 -10.03 18.17 -1.88
C LYS A 132 -8.76 18.91 -2.31
N GLU A 133 -7.97 19.41 -1.37
CA GLU A 133 -6.66 20.02 -1.64
C GLU A 133 -5.72 19.05 -2.37
N LEU A 134 -5.64 17.82 -1.87
CA LEU A 134 -4.78 16.78 -2.45
C LEU A 134 -5.25 16.34 -3.83
N ALA A 135 -6.55 16.22 -4.06
CA ALA A 135 -7.11 15.91 -5.37
C ALA A 135 -6.81 17.01 -6.39
N LEU A 136 -7.01 18.28 -6.03
CA LEU A 136 -6.67 19.42 -6.87
C LEU A 136 -5.17 19.42 -7.23
N LYS A 137 -4.29 19.21 -6.24
CA LYS A 137 -2.83 19.08 -6.44
C LYS A 137 -2.47 17.99 -7.44
N ASN A 138 -3.26 16.91 -7.50
CA ASN A 138 -3.01 15.74 -8.34
C ASN A 138 -3.83 15.72 -9.64
N ASN A 139 -4.51 16.82 -9.97
CA ASN A 139 -5.39 16.97 -11.14
C ASN A 139 -6.54 15.93 -11.17
N VAL A 140 -7.08 15.62 -10.00
CA VAL A 140 -8.29 14.78 -9.83
C VAL A 140 -9.48 15.70 -9.57
N THR A 141 -10.61 15.42 -10.22
CA THR A 141 -11.84 16.21 -10.05
C THR A 141 -12.61 15.69 -8.83
N MET A 142 -12.95 16.57 -7.89
CA MET A 142 -13.76 16.27 -6.70
C MET A 142 -15.15 16.88 -6.81
#